data_AF-A0A4Y2WZE5-F1
#
_entry.id   AF-A0A4Y2WZE5-F1
#
_cell.length_a   1.000
_cell.length_b   1.000
_cell.length_c   1.000
_cell.angle_alpha   90.00
_cell.angle_beta   90.00
_cell.angle_gamma   90.00
#
_symmetry.space_group_name_H-M   'P 1'
#
loop_
_entity.id
_entity.type
_entity.pdbx_description
1 polymer ?
#
loop_
_entity_poly.entity_id
_entity_poly.type
_entity_poly.pdbx_seq_one_letter_code
_entity_poly.pdbx_strand_id
1 'polypeptide(L)'
;MPVPVVSLFLNGQLMVQQQQSHVALVVPNVQHNVTKVDCFADNGLGQGAQSSTSLEVSFMPHVEMMDKRIPAEEGSLTTIRCLVTGHPEPRVLWYRDRKLREPLKKGPDYDLNMKQYGE
;
A
#
# COMPACT_ATOMS: atom_id res chain seq x y z
N MET A 1 9.81 -19.60 37.10
CA MET A 1 9.40 -20.03 35.75
C MET A 1 10.48 -19.57 34.77
N PRO A 2 10.85 -20.39 33.76
CA PRO A 2 11.88 -20.02 32.79
C PRO A 2 11.47 -18.77 31.99
N VAL A 3 12.44 -17.88 31.73
CA VAL A 3 12.23 -16.70 30.87
C VAL A 3 11.99 -17.19 29.44
N PRO A 4 10.90 -16.77 28.78
CA PRO A 4 10.61 -17.20 27.43
C PRO A 4 11.60 -16.61 26.43
N VAL A 5 11.80 -17.32 25.33
CA VAL A 5 12.31 -16.76 24.08
C VAL A 5 11.11 -16.20 23.32
N VAL A 6 11.15 -14.90 23.03
CA VAL A 6 10.15 -14.21 22.22
C VAL A 6 10.74 -13.92 20.85
N SER A 7 10.00 -14.33 19.82
CA SER A 7 10.34 -14.16 18.41
C SER A 7 9.28 -13.32 17.70
N LEU A 8 9.73 -12.28 16.99
CA LEU A 8 8.87 -11.41 16.17
C LEU A 8 9.16 -11.65 14.69
N PHE A 9 8.10 -11.82 13.90
CA PHE A 9 8.17 -12.08 12.46
C PHE A 9 7.41 -11.01 11.68
N LEU A 10 7.92 -10.64 10.50
CA LEU A 10 7.22 -9.83 9.51
C LEU A 10 6.94 -10.68 8.28
N ASN A 11 5.67 -10.82 7.88
CA ASN A 11 5.25 -11.70 6.78
C ASN A 11 5.88 -13.11 6.87
N GLY A 12 6.03 -13.66 8.08
CA GLY A 12 6.65 -14.96 8.34
C GLY A 12 8.18 -14.98 8.40
N GLN A 13 8.86 -13.88 8.11
CA GLN A 13 10.32 -13.78 8.25
C GLN A 13 10.72 -13.37 9.67
N LEU A 14 11.62 -14.15 10.30
CA LEU A 14 12.12 -13.83 11.64
C LEU A 14 12.94 -12.54 11.61
N MET A 15 12.56 -11.57 12.44
CA MET A 15 13.24 -10.28 12.55
C MET A 15 14.04 -10.17 13.84
N VAL A 16 13.43 -10.57 14.95
CA VAL A 16 14.02 -10.46 16.28
C VAL A 16 13.71 -11.73 17.05
N GLN A 17 14.70 -12.23 17.79
CA GLN A 17 14.55 -13.31 18.75
C GLN A 17 15.38 -12.99 19.98
N GLN A 18 14.74 -12.91 21.15
CA GLN A 18 15.41 -12.57 22.41
C GLN A 18 14.84 -13.37 23.57
N GLN A 19 15.68 -13.72 24.54
CA GLN A 19 15.26 -14.40 25.77
C GLN A 19 14.83 -13.39 26.84
N GLN A 20 13.70 -12.73 26.60
CA GLN A 20 13.13 -11.70 27.46
C GLN A 20 11.60 -11.75 27.38
N SER A 21 10.91 -11.42 28.46
CA SER A 21 9.43 -11.39 28.49
C SER A 21 8.83 -10.23 27.69
N HIS A 22 9.62 -9.21 27.34
CA HIS A 22 9.19 -8.06 26.57
C HIS A 22 10.19 -7.77 25.46
N VAL A 23 9.70 -7.71 24.23
CA VAL A 23 10.51 -7.47 23.03
C VAL A 23 9.76 -6.50 22.16
N ALA A 24 10.47 -5.52 21.60
CA ALA A 24 9.93 -4.57 20.65
C ALA A 24 10.71 -4.67 19.33
N LEU A 25 9.98 -4.58 18.22
CA LEU A 25 10.55 -4.48 16.88
C LEU A 25 10.31 -3.06 16.36
N VAL A 26 11.38 -2.37 15.99
CA VAL A 26 11.32 -1.09 15.29
C VAL A 26 11.72 -1.33 13.84
N VAL A 27 10.79 -1.07 12.92
CA VAL A 27 11.01 -1.27 11.48
C VAL A 27 11.13 0.10 10.81
N PRO A 28 12.35 0.62 10.59
CA PRO A 28 12.50 1.83 9.80
C PRO A 28 12.13 1.55 8.33
N ASN A 29 11.46 2.50 7.67
CA ASN A 29 11.08 2.40 6.26
C ASN A 29 10.25 1.14 5.92
N VAL A 30 9.14 0.94 6.66
CA VAL A 30 8.21 -0.15 6.36
C VAL A 30 7.68 -0.04 4.92
N GLN A 31 7.74 -1.14 4.18
CA GLN A 31 7.20 -1.22 2.82
C GLN A 31 5.72 -1.58 2.86
N HIS A 32 4.96 -1.13 1.86
CA HIS A 32 3.51 -1.37 1.77
C HIS A 32 3.14 -2.85 1.55
N ASN A 33 4.09 -3.70 1.17
CA ASN A 33 3.91 -5.15 1.06
C ASN A 33 4.01 -5.88 2.41
N VAL A 34 4.36 -5.18 3.50
CA VAL A 34 4.36 -5.73 4.86
C VAL A 34 2.93 -5.67 5.40
N THR A 35 2.30 -6.83 5.54
CA THR A 35 0.87 -6.94 5.85
C THR A 35 0.59 -7.71 7.14
N LYS A 36 1.60 -8.33 7.75
CA LYS A 36 1.42 -9.16 8.93
C LYS A 36 2.62 -9.14 9.88
N VAL A 37 2.32 -9.08 11.17
CA VAL A 37 3.28 -9.34 12.26
C VAL A 37 2.84 -10.56 13.05
N ASP A 38 3.77 -11.46 13.32
CA ASP A 38 3.56 -12.60 14.21
C ASP A 38 4.50 -12.49 15.42
N CYS A 39 3.99 -12.84 16.59
CA CYS A 39 4.74 -12.97 17.84
C CYS A 39 4.61 -14.41 18.33
N PHE A 40 5.75 -15.04 18.64
CA PHE A 40 5.83 -16.36 19.22
C PHE A 40 6.63 -16.30 20.52
N ALA A 41 6.16 -16.97 21.57
CA ALA A 41 6.81 -17.01 22.87
C ALA A 41 6.89 -18.44 23.39
N ASP A 42 8.09 -18.91 23.71
CA ASP A 42 8.31 -20.27 24.20
C ASP A 42 9.28 -20.27 25.39
N ASN A 43 8.87 -20.90 26.48
CA ASN A 43 9.68 -21.07 27.69
C ASN A 43 10.14 -22.52 27.91
N GLY A 44 9.93 -23.41 26.92
CA GLY A 44 10.28 -24.83 26.96
C GLY A 44 9.27 -25.71 27.72
N LEU A 45 8.14 -25.15 28.17
CA LEU A 45 7.11 -25.88 28.90
C LEU A 45 5.81 -25.92 28.10
N GLY A 46 5.49 -27.10 27.56
CA GLY A 46 4.29 -27.29 26.73
C GLY A 46 4.46 -26.71 25.34
N GLN A 47 3.34 -26.31 24.71
CA GLN A 47 3.37 -25.60 23.45
C GLN A 47 3.55 -24.10 23.69
N GLY A 48 4.43 -23.47 22.92
CA GLY A 48 4.61 -22.01 22.94
C GLY A 48 3.32 -21.27 22.57
N ALA A 49 3.23 -20.01 23.01
CA ALA A 49 2.12 -19.13 22.68
C ALA A 49 2.41 -18.37 21.38
N GLN A 50 1.38 -18.17 20.55
CA GLN A 50 1.46 -17.38 19.34
C GLN A 50 0.33 -16.36 19.26
N SER A 51 0.63 -15.18 18.72
CA SER A 51 -0.35 -14.17 18.35
C SER A 51 0.03 -13.50 17.03
N SER A 52 -0.95 -13.07 16.27
CA SER A 52 -0.78 -12.48 14.95
C SER A 52 -1.63 -11.22 14.82
N THR A 53 -1.11 -10.22 14.12
CA THR A 53 -1.87 -9.02 13.76
C THR A 53 -1.60 -8.59 12.33
N SER A 54 -2.63 -8.11 11.65
CA SER A 54 -2.52 -7.56 10.31
C SER A 54 -2.06 -6.10 10.38
N LEU A 55 -1.22 -5.71 9.44
CA LEU A 55 -0.79 -4.33 9.24
C LEU A 55 -1.36 -3.80 7.93
N GLU A 56 -1.83 -2.57 7.98
CA GLU A 56 -2.18 -1.79 6.80
C GLU A 56 -1.26 -0.56 6.75
N VAL A 57 -0.36 -0.57 5.77
CA VAL A 57 0.65 0.48 5.63
C VAL A 57 0.13 1.53 4.66
N SER A 58 -0.14 2.73 5.16
CA SER A 58 -0.51 3.87 4.33
C SER A 58 0.68 4.45 3.58
N PHE A 59 0.46 4.86 2.34
CA PHE A 59 1.47 5.45 1.48
C PHE A 59 0.86 6.47 0.52
N MET A 60 1.67 7.46 0.15
CA MET A 60 1.23 8.56 -0.71
C MET A 60 0.82 8.06 -2.09
N PRO A 61 -0.09 8.77 -2.78
CA PRO A 61 -0.49 8.40 -4.12
C PRO A 61 0.69 8.46 -5.09
N HIS A 62 0.90 7.40 -5.86
CA HIS A 62 1.84 7.35 -6.96
C HIS A 62 1.07 7.38 -8.28
N VAL A 63 1.53 8.22 -9.21
CA VAL A 63 0.85 8.51 -10.46
C VAL A 63 1.74 8.11 -11.62
N GLU A 64 1.26 7.18 -12.45
CA GLU A 64 1.95 6.70 -13.63
C GLU A 64 1.09 6.95 -14.88
N MET A 65 1.63 7.74 -15.81
CA MET A 65 1.02 7.98 -17.12
C MET A 65 1.39 6.84 -18.05
N MET A 66 0.39 6.11 -18.57
CA MET A 66 0.63 5.02 -19.51
C MET A 66 1.29 5.53 -20.79
N ASP A 67 0.82 6.68 -21.29
CA ASP A 67 1.34 7.33 -22.49
C ASP A 67 1.66 8.79 -22.19
N LYS A 68 2.92 9.19 -22.40
CA LYS A 68 3.35 10.60 -22.23
C LYS A 68 2.86 11.50 -23.36
N ARG A 69 2.60 10.92 -24.54
CA ARG A 69 2.10 11.60 -25.73
C ARG A 69 1.19 10.65 -26.47
N ILE A 70 -0.01 11.12 -26.78
CA ILE A 70 -1.01 10.35 -27.52
C ILE A 70 -1.29 11.13 -28.80
N PRO A 71 -0.82 10.65 -29.97
CA PRO A 71 -1.20 11.25 -31.24
C PRO A 71 -2.69 11.01 -31.47
N ALA A 72 -3.41 12.03 -31.90
CA ALA A 72 -4.83 11.95 -32.21
C ALA A 72 -5.12 12.80 -33.44
N GLU A 73 -6.00 12.29 -34.30
CA GLU A 73 -6.52 13.04 -35.45
C GLU A 73 -7.68 13.93 -35.02
N GLU A 74 -7.87 15.05 -35.73
CA GLU A 74 -8.98 15.95 -35.46
C GLU A 74 -10.33 15.22 -35.66
N GLY A 75 -11.23 15.38 -34.70
CA GLY A 75 -12.54 14.71 -34.69
C GLY A 75 -12.50 13.24 -34.21
N SER A 76 -11.32 12.66 -33.96
CA SER A 76 -11.20 11.30 -33.42
C SER A 76 -11.39 11.27 -31.89
N LEU A 77 -11.92 10.15 -31.39
CA LEU A 77 -11.98 9.87 -29.96
C LEU A 77 -10.64 9.30 -29.51
N THR A 78 -10.07 9.85 -28.44
CA THR A 78 -8.84 9.33 -27.83
C THR A 78 -9.02 9.08 -26.35
N THR A 79 -8.29 8.10 -25.82
CA THR A 79 -8.35 7.72 -24.41
C THR A 79 -7.01 8.00 -23.73
N ILE A 80 -7.03 8.81 -22.68
CA ILE A 80 -5.87 9.07 -21.84
C ILE A 80 -5.99 8.19 -20.59
N ARG A 81 -4.93 7.45 -20.26
CA ARG A 81 -4.90 6.54 -19.11
C ARG A 81 -3.84 6.96 -18.10
N CYS A 82 -4.25 7.02 -16.85
CA CYS A 82 -3.40 7.29 -15.71
C CYS A 82 -3.64 6.18 -14.68
N LEU A 83 -2.58 5.47 -14.30
CA LEU A 83 -2.60 4.55 -13.17
C LEU A 83 -2.28 5.34 -11.91
N VAL A 84 -3.12 5.20 -10.90
CA VAL A 84 -2.89 5.82 -9.60
C VAL A 84 -2.94 4.72 -8.55
N THR A 85 -1.85 4.55 -7.81
CA THR A 85 -1.79 3.68 -6.63
C THR A 85 -1.69 4.55 -5.39
N GLY A 86 -2.15 4.07 -4.24
CA GLY A 86 -2.13 4.84 -3.00
C GLY A 86 -2.99 4.17 -1.93
N HIS A 87 -2.62 4.38 -0.66
CA HIS A 87 -3.45 3.94 0.46
C HIS A 87 -3.46 5.00 1.58
N PRO A 88 -4.65 5.44 2.06
CA PRO A 88 -5.99 5.07 1.61
C PRO A 88 -6.26 5.45 0.14
N GLU A 89 -7.39 4.96 -0.40
CA GLU A 89 -7.70 5.16 -1.82
C GLU A 89 -7.63 6.65 -2.23
N PRO A 90 -6.84 7.00 -3.25
CA PRO A 90 -6.60 8.38 -3.61
C PRO A 90 -7.76 8.99 -4.39
N ARG A 91 -8.04 10.27 -4.11
CA ARG A 91 -8.94 11.07 -4.95
C ARG A 91 -8.23 11.49 -6.24
N VAL A 92 -8.78 11.08 -7.39
CA VAL A 92 -8.23 11.39 -8.72
C VAL A 92 -9.01 12.52 -9.38
N LEU A 93 -8.30 13.49 -9.96
CA LEU A 93 -8.86 14.62 -10.70
C LEU A 93 -8.06 14.83 -11.99
N TRP A 94 -8.76 15.05 -13.10
CA TRP A 94 -8.16 15.42 -14.38
C TRP A 94 -8.26 16.94 -14.59
N TYR A 95 -7.22 17.56 -15.14
CA TYR A 95 -7.20 18.97 -15.52
C TYR A 95 -6.36 19.14 -16.80
N ARG A 96 -6.71 20.11 -17.65
CA ARG A 96 -5.94 20.39 -18.88
C ARG A 96 -4.62 21.11 -18.58
N ASP A 97 -4.67 22.14 -17.72
CA ASP A 97 -3.51 22.96 -17.37
C ASP A 97 -3.08 22.71 -15.91
N ARG A 98 -1.82 22.33 -15.75
CA ARG A 98 -1.17 22.11 -14.45
C ARG A 98 -1.15 23.35 -13.56
N LYS A 99 -1.18 24.56 -14.13
CA LYS A 99 -1.17 25.82 -13.38
C LYS A 99 -2.54 26.19 -12.82
N LEU A 100 -3.59 25.99 -13.62
CA LEU A 100 -4.95 26.39 -13.24
C LEU A 100 -5.60 25.40 -12.28
N ARG A 101 -5.22 24.11 -12.34
CA ARG A 101 -5.77 23.03 -11.48
C ARG A 101 -7.30 22.97 -11.44
N GLU A 102 -7.97 23.50 -12.47
CA GLU A 102 -9.41 23.43 -12.60
C GLU A 102 -9.82 22.02 -13.04
N PRO A 103 -10.59 21.27 -12.22
CA PRO A 103 -10.97 19.91 -12.56
C PRO A 103 -11.89 19.88 -13.78
N LEU A 104 -11.57 19.00 -14.72
CA LEU A 104 -12.47 18.64 -15.79
C LEU A 104 -13.75 18.04 -15.21
N LYS A 105 -14.88 18.46 -15.77
CA LYS A 105 -16.20 17.92 -15.45
C LYS A 105 -16.64 17.06 -16.63
N LYS A 106 -17.36 15.96 -16.33
CA LYS A 106 -17.99 15.13 -17.36
C LYS A 106 -18.92 15.99 -18.22
N GLY A 107 -18.87 15.81 -19.52
CA GLY A 107 -19.59 16.64 -20.49
C GLY A 107 -19.60 16.00 -21.88
N PRO A 108 -20.06 16.72 -22.91
CA PRO A 108 -20.13 16.20 -24.28
C PRO A 108 -18.75 15.89 -24.87
N ASP A 109 -17.72 16.64 -24.47
CA ASP A 109 -16.36 16.51 -25.00
C ASP A 109 -15.47 15.55 -24.18
N TYR A 110 -15.88 15.22 -22.94
CA TYR A 110 -15.08 14.46 -21.98
C TYR A 110 -15.92 13.44 -21.23
N ASP A 111 -15.57 12.16 -21.40
CA ASP A 111 -16.02 11.10 -20.52
C ASP A 111 -14.93 10.69 -19.54
N LEU A 112 -15.15 10.97 -18.25
CA LEU A 112 -14.20 10.70 -17.17
C LEU A 112 -14.65 9.44 -16.43
N ASN A 113 -13.92 8.35 -16.64
CA ASN A 113 -14.19 7.06 -15.99
C ASN A 113 -13.02 6.63 -15.12
N MET A 114 -13.31 6.25 -13.88
CA MET A 114 -12.36 5.58 -12.99
C MET A 114 -12.67 4.09 -13.00
N LYS A 115 -11.65 3.27 -13.26
CA LYS A 115 -11.71 1.83 -13.05
C LYS A 115 -10.69 1.49 -11.97
N GLN A 116 -11.17 0.86 -10.90
CA GLN A 116 -10.28 0.22 -9.94
C GLN A 116 -9.68 -1.01 -10.62
N TYR A 117 -8.36 -1.12 -10.61
CA TYR A 117 -7.64 -2.31 -11.07
C TYR A 117 -7.17 -3.05 -9.82
N GLY A 118 -7.79 -4.18 -9.51
CA GLY A 118 -7.44 -5.05 -8.37
C GLY A 118 -8.62 -5.37 -7.46
N GLU A 119 -9.35 -6.43 -7.82
CA GLU A 119 -9.84 -7.47 -6.90
C GLU A 119 -9.19 -8.79 -7.33
#